data_AF-A0A2E6D7M8-F1
#
_entry.id   AF-A0A2E6D7M8-F1
#
_cell.length_a   1.000
_cell.length_b   1.000
_cell.length_c   1.000
_cell.angle_alpha   90.00
_cell.angle_beta   90.00
_cell.angle_gamma   90.00
#
_symmetry.space_group_name_H-M   'P 1'
#
loop_
_entity.id
_entity.type
_entity.pdbx_description
1 polymer ?
#
loop_
_entity_poly.entity_id
_entity_poly.type
_entity_poly.pdbx_seq_one_letter_code
_entity_poly.pdbx_strand_id
1 'polypeptide(L)'
;MTRRIHLGLSTCPNDTFTFHALLTGEVQAPGLEFEFELLDVEALNVRLAAGEFDAAKGSFHAALLSEGELGVLPSGSALGFGNGPLLLSTDADREPEAGDTVLCPGQYTTASFLQRLYYPEARAEQRVFSAIMPDLEAGRAPFGVCIHEGRFTYADHGLHLVADLGQHWERRAGTALPLGGIFARPQLGQDTLRLLQAAIRASLDWAHAQPEATLPSMRHHAQELSDEVLMAHVDLYVNPWTRDLGRMGHRALAAMVEHGVQAGLLPEGTAPLRVLGRQRLFHLCGPDAAHALLDTQPPAPAPLRPQSLEEEGFVHLSEQHQLPGTLDTHFEGSQALCLLELDADRVGPEVDWEPSRGGESFPHLYREIERADVVHWWSMECEPGQALEVPSLAPPAP
;
A
#
# COMPACT_ATOMS: atom_id res chain seq x y z
N MET A 1 -19.23 -2.14 19.84
CA MET A 1 -19.34 -0.66 19.80
C MET A 1 -18.79 -0.22 18.46
N THR A 2 -19.49 0.65 17.74
CA THR A 2 -19.01 1.21 16.47
C THR A 2 -18.06 2.37 16.76
N ARG A 3 -16.91 2.40 16.10
CA ARG A 3 -15.92 3.47 16.23
C ARG A 3 -16.00 4.42 15.04
N ARG A 4 -16.13 5.71 15.31
CA ARG A 4 -16.05 6.75 14.26
C ARG A 4 -14.58 6.93 13.84
N ILE A 5 -14.35 7.02 12.53
CA ILE A 5 -13.05 7.23 11.90
C ILE A 5 -13.15 8.43 10.97
N HIS A 6 -12.37 9.48 11.24
CA HIS A 6 -12.20 10.61 10.32
C HIS A 6 -11.11 10.27 9.30
N LEU A 7 -11.53 10.05 8.06
CA LEU A 7 -10.69 9.58 6.96
C LEU A 7 -10.53 10.66 5.88
N GLY A 8 -9.32 11.19 5.75
CA GLY A 8 -8.96 12.13 4.67
C GLY A 8 -8.59 11.40 3.38
N LEU A 9 -9.16 11.79 2.25
CA LEU A 9 -8.89 11.19 0.92
C LEU A 9 -8.52 12.27 -0.09
N SER A 10 -7.74 11.92 -1.13
CA SER A 10 -7.56 12.86 -2.23
C SER A 10 -8.73 12.81 -3.20
N THR A 11 -8.88 13.87 -4.00
CA THR A 11 -9.88 13.96 -5.07
C THR A 11 -9.48 13.20 -6.34
N CYS A 12 -8.36 12.48 -6.34
CA CYS A 12 -7.84 11.83 -7.54
C CYS A 12 -8.69 10.62 -7.97
N PRO A 13 -8.73 10.28 -9.27
CA PRO A 13 -9.48 9.12 -9.77
C PRO A 13 -9.10 7.80 -9.07
N ASN A 14 -7.81 7.55 -8.83
CA ASN A 14 -7.35 6.33 -8.15
C ASN A 14 -7.90 6.19 -6.71
N ASP A 15 -8.04 7.29 -5.97
CA ASP A 15 -8.56 7.25 -4.60
C ASP A 15 -10.08 7.16 -4.62
N THR A 16 -10.74 7.97 -5.45
CA THR A 16 -12.20 7.92 -5.59
C THR A 16 -12.69 6.59 -6.18
N PHE A 17 -11.88 5.90 -6.98
CA PHE A 17 -12.07 4.50 -7.39
C PHE A 17 -11.93 3.55 -6.19
N THR A 18 -10.77 3.56 -5.53
CA THR A 18 -10.44 2.65 -4.41
C THR A 18 -11.48 2.73 -3.28
N PHE A 19 -11.94 3.94 -2.96
CA PHE A 19 -12.85 4.21 -1.85
C PHE A 19 -14.32 4.34 -2.27
N HIS A 20 -14.65 4.16 -3.56
CA HIS A 20 -16.01 4.35 -4.07
C HIS A 20 -17.07 3.65 -3.22
N ALA A 21 -16.90 2.33 -3.01
CA ALA A 21 -17.90 1.53 -2.34
C ALA A 21 -18.10 1.90 -0.85
N LEU A 22 -17.08 2.44 -0.20
CA LEU A 22 -17.21 2.99 1.15
C LEU A 22 -17.87 4.37 1.16
N LEU A 23 -17.53 5.22 0.19
CA LEU A 23 -18.12 6.56 0.03
C LEU A 23 -19.63 6.47 -0.27
N THR A 24 -20.05 5.47 -1.04
CA THR A 24 -21.44 5.27 -1.47
C THR A 24 -22.23 4.31 -0.58
N GLY A 25 -21.56 3.57 0.32
CA GLY A 25 -22.19 2.60 1.23
C GLY A 25 -22.50 1.23 0.61
N GLU A 26 -21.98 0.95 -0.59
CA GLU A 26 -22.07 -0.37 -1.25
C GLU A 26 -21.31 -1.46 -0.48
N VAL A 27 -20.25 -1.08 0.23
CA VAL A 27 -19.54 -1.94 1.17
C VAL A 27 -19.77 -1.45 2.59
N GLN A 28 -20.24 -2.36 3.45
CA GLN A 28 -20.38 -2.11 4.88
C GLN A 28 -19.05 -2.35 5.58
N ALA A 29 -18.75 -1.56 6.62
CA ALA A 29 -17.57 -1.75 7.47
C ALA A 29 -18.02 -2.01 8.93
N PRO A 30 -18.43 -3.25 9.26
CA PRO A 30 -18.91 -3.56 10.60
C PRO A 30 -17.92 -3.13 11.68
N GLY A 31 -18.41 -2.38 12.67
CA GLY A 31 -17.59 -1.85 13.77
C GLY A 31 -16.95 -0.49 13.49
N LEU A 32 -17.02 0.03 12.26
CA LEU A 32 -16.55 1.36 11.89
C LEU A 32 -17.68 2.23 11.35
N GLU A 33 -17.58 3.54 11.58
CA GLU A 33 -18.39 4.58 10.95
C GLU A 33 -17.44 5.63 10.39
N PHE A 34 -17.58 5.97 9.11
CA PHE A 34 -16.65 6.88 8.44
C PHE A 34 -17.19 8.30 8.35
N GLU A 35 -16.32 9.25 8.67
CA GLU A 35 -16.45 10.65 8.28
C GLU A 35 -15.39 10.94 7.23
N PHE A 36 -15.80 11.14 5.98
CA PHE A 36 -14.88 11.39 4.88
C PHE A 36 -14.66 12.88 4.68
N GLU A 37 -13.41 13.25 4.37
CA GLU A 37 -13.08 14.58 3.89
C GLU A 37 -12.14 14.48 2.68
N LEU A 38 -12.54 15.10 1.56
CA LEU A 38 -11.77 15.04 0.31
C LEU A 38 -11.05 16.36 0.05
N LEU A 39 -9.73 16.31 -0.10
CA LEU A 39 -8.86 17.49 -0.18
C LEU A 39 -7.72 17.27 -1.19
N ASP A 40 -7.03 18.35 -1.53
CA ASP A 40 -5.74 18.28 -2.21
C ASP A 40 -4.69 17.53 -1.37
N VAL A 41 -3.78 16.81 -2.02
CA VAL A 41 -2.80 15.94 -1.34
C VAL A 41 -1.87 16.73 -0.42
N GLU A 42 -1.50 17.96 -0.76
CA GLU A 42 -0.66 18.76 0.12
C GLU A 42 -1.44 19.26 1.35
N ALA A 43 -2.71 19.61 1.19
CA ALA A 43 -3.57 19.93 2.32
C ALA A 43 -3.74 18.72 3.25
N LEU A 44 -3.89 17.51 2.68
CA LEU A 44 -3.90 16.26 3.46
C LEU A 44 -2.58 16.06 4.20
N ASN A 45 -1.43 16.24 3.55
CA ASN A 45 -0.11 16.10 4.18
C ASN A 45 0.01 17.00 5.42
N VAL A 46 -0.35 18.28 5.29
CA VAL A 46 -0.26 19.27 6.37
C VAL A 46 -1.18 18.90 7.53
N ARG A 47 -2.43 18.57 7.25
CA ARG A 47 -3.44 18.27 8.28
C ARG A 47 -3.25 16.91 8.94
N LEU A 48 -2.74 15.92 8.21
CA LEU A 48 -2.32 14.63 8.74
C LEU A 48 -1.17 14.79 9.75
N ALA A 49 -0.15 15.61 9.40
CA ALA A 49 0.94 15.93 10.32
C ALA A 49 0.44 16.66 11.57
N ALA A 50 -0.56 17.54 11.44
CA ALA A 50 -1.22 18.22 12.56
C ALA A 50 -2.11 17.30 13.42
N GLY A 51 -2.33 16.04 13.00
CA GLY A 51 -3.15 15.08 13.74
C GLY A 51 -4.65 15.31 13.62
N GLU A 52 -5.09 15.97 12.53
CA GLU A 52 -6.50 16.27 12.29
C GLU A 52 -7.30 15.09 11.74
N PHE A 53 -6.65 13.99 11.36
CA PHE A 53 -7.29 12.77 10.87
C PHE A 53 -6.90 11.56 11.71
N ASP A 54 -7.82 10.61 11.85
CA ASP A 54 -7.51 9.28 12.38
C ASP A 54 -6.62 8.51 11.38
N ALA A 55 -6.99 8.59 10.11
CA ALA A 55 -6.21 8.11 8.99
C ALA A 55 -6.40 9.04 7.78
N ALA A 56 -5.40 9.14 6.90
CA ALA A 56 -5.56 9.89 5.67
C ALA A 56 -4.66 9.40 4.56
N LYS A 57 -5.10 9.60 3.31
CA LYS A 57 -4.21 9.61 2.17
C LYS A 57 -3.15 10.71 2.37
N GLY A 58 -1.90 10.38 2.11
CA GLY A 58 -0.82 11.37 2.07
C GLY A 58 0.29 10.95 1.12
N SER A 59 1.35 11.74 1.09
CA SER A 59 2.60 11.42 0.42
C SER A 59 3.56 10.67 1.35
N PHE A 60 4.29 9.69 0.82
CA PHE A 60 5.28 8.95 1.61
C PHE A 60 6.39 9.84 2.16
N HIS A 61 6.79 10.86 1.40
CA HIS A 61 7.74 11.87 1.89
C HIS A 61 7.21 12.60 3.14
N ALA A 62 5.95 13.02 3.15
CA ALA A 62 5.31 13.66 4.31
C ALA A 62 5.31 12.73 5.54
N ALA A 63 4.93 11.47 5.34
CA ALA A 63 4.87 10.49 6.43
C ALA A 63 6.24 10.18 7.02
N LEU A 64 7.30 10.12 6.21
CA LEU A 64 8.67 9.91 6.70
C LEU A 64 9.21 11.07 7.55
N LEU A 65 8.66 12.27 7.39
CA LEU A 65 9.00 13.44 8.20
C LEU A 65 8.25 13.47 9.55
N SER A 66 7.32 12.55 9.80
CA SER A 66 6.54 12.53 11.05
C SER A 66 7.27 11.85 12.22
N GLU A 67 8.58 11.62 12.12
CA GLU A 67 9.43 11.05 13.19
C GLU A 67 8.88 9.74 13.82
N GLY A 68 8.24 8.89 13.02
CA GLY A 68 7.71 7.60 13.46
C GLY A 68 6.34 7.64 14.14
N GLU A 69 5.70 8.81 14.20
CA GLU A 69 4.32 8.94 14.70
C GLU A 69 3.27 8.28 13.80
N LEU A 70 3.54 8.21 12.49
CA LEU A 70 2.67 7.61 11.49
C LEU A 70 3.21 6.26 11.05
N GLY A 71 2.29 5.33 10.81
CA GLY A 71 2.55 4.15 10.00
C GLY A 71 1.63 4.12 8.79
N VAL A 72 1.93 3.24 7.84
CA VAL A 72 1.17 3.07 6.60
C VAL A 72 0.27 1.84 6.70
N LEU A 73 -0.95 1.91 6.18
CA LEU A 73 -1.79 0.73 6.02
C LEU A 73 -1.33 -0.10 4.81
N PRO A 74 -1.54 -1.43 4.80
CA PRO A 74 -1.09 -2.29 3.70
C PRO A 74 -1.81 -1.96 2.39
N SER A 75 -3.07 -1.52 2.49
CA SER A 75 -3.96 -1.26 1.36
C SER A 75 -4.23 0.24 1.17
N GLY A 76 -4.56 0.64 -0.06
CA GLY A 76 -4.85 2.02 -0.45
C GLY A 76 -3.61 2.84 -0.82
N SER A 77 -2.45 2.20 -0.99
CA SER A 77 -1.23 2.88 -1.44
C SER A 77 -1.18 3.05 -2.96
N ALA A 78 -0.63 4.18 -3.40
CA ALA A 78 -0.20 4.43 -4.77
C ALA A 78 1.32 4.21 -4.84
N LEU A 79 1.70 3.09 -5.45
CA LEU A 79 3.07 2.63 -5.59
C LEU A 79 3.20 1.88 -6.91
N GLY A 80 4.31 2.03 -7.64
CA GLY A 80 4.49 1.24 -8.87
C GLY A 80 5.63 1.67 -9.77
N PHE A 81 5.62 1.13 -10.99
CA PHE A 81 6.54 1.44 -12.08
C PHE A 81 5.80 2.22 -13.17
N GLY A 82 6.48 3.12 -13.86
CA GLY A 82 5.92 3.98 -14.91
C GLY A 82 4.89 5.00 -14.41
N ASN A 83 4.65 5.10 -13.09
CA ASN A 83 3.59 5.93 -12.52
C ASN A 83 4.10 7.22 -11.85
N GLY A 84 5.38 7.56 -12.02
CA GLY A 84 5.96 8.73 -11.38
C GLY A 84 5.50 10.08 -11.95
N PRO A 85 5.82 11.18 -11.25
CA PRO A 85 5.58 12.54 -11.72
C PRO A 85 6.44 12.89 -12.93
N LEU A 86 5.96 13.84 -13.74
CA LEU A 86 6.66 14.31 -14.93
C LEU A 86 7.20 15.72 -14.70
N LEU A 87 8.44 15.97 -15.09
CA LEU A 87 8.97 17.32 -15.21
C LEU A 87 8.66 17.84 -16.63
N LEU A 88 7.98 18.97 -16.71
CA LEU A 88 7.51 19.57 -17.95
C LEU A 88 8.10 20.96 -18.17
N SER A 89 8.18 21.37 -19.44
CA SER A 89 8.53 22.73 -19.87
C SER A 89 7.78 23.11 -21.14
N THR A 90 7.74 24.42 -21.45
CA THR A 90 7.33 24.93 -22.77
C THR A 90 8.46 24.85 -23.81
N ASP A 91 9.70 24.57 -23.38
CA ASP A 91 10.86 24.38 -24.23
C ASP A 91 11.31 22.92 -24.22
N ALA A 92 11.20 22.24 -25.36
CA ALA A 92 11.48 20.81 -25.49
C ALA A 92 12.98 20.45 -25.31
N ASP A 93 13.87 21.40 -25.55
CA ASP A 93 15.32 21.16 -25.58
C ASP A 93 16.03 21.66 -24.32
N ARG A 94 15.27 22.22 -23.36
CA ARG A 94 15.82 22.85 -22.15
C ARG A 94 15.76 21.92 -20.96
N GLU A 95 16.88 21.81 -20.24
CA GLU A 95 16.96 21.16 -18.93
C GLU A 95 17.05 22.19 -17.79
N PRO A 96 16.63 21.85 -16.55
CA PRO A 96 16.75 22.77 -15.42
C PRO A 96 18.20 23.09 -15.07
N GLU A 97 18.52 24.39 -15.00
CA GLU A 97 19.82 24.87 -14.54
C GLU A 97 19.78 25.32 -13.08
N ALA A 98 20.95 25.56 -12.49
CA ALA A 98 21.06 26.09 -11.14
C ALA A 98 20.32 27.43 -11.00
N GLY A 99 19.42 27.52 -10.03
CA GLY A 99 18.60 28.70 -9.76
C GLY A 99 17.31 28.81 -10.60
N ASP A 100 17.11 27.94 -11.60
CA ASP A 100 15.83 27.88 -12.31
C ASP A 100 14.69 27.56 -11.35
N THR A 101 13.52 28.15 -11.61
CA THR A 101 12.33 27.87 -10.82
C THR A 101 11.61 26.65 -11.38
N VAL A 102 11.31 25.69 -10.50
CA VAL A 102 10.49 24.52 -10.79
C VAL A 102 9.23 24.61 -9.93
N LEU A 103 8.06 24.71 -10.57
CA LEU A 103 6.78 24.66 -9.86
C LEU A 103 6.53 23.23 -9.35
N CYS A 104 6.23 23.08 -8.07
CA CYS A 104 6.01 21.78 -7.44
C CYS A 104 4.66 21.73 -6.72
N PRO A 105 3.99 20.56 -6.69
CA PRO A 105 2.59 20.44 -6.26
C PRO A 105 2.37 20.51 -4.74
N GLY A 106 3.40 20.83 -3.96
CA GLY A 106 3.33 20.86 -2.50
C GLY A 106 4.65 20.44 -1.84
N GLN A 107 5.03 21.11 -0.76
CA GLN A 107 6.32 20.96 -0.08
C GLN A 107 6.58 19.53 0.39
N TYR A 108 5.52 18.85 0.85
CA TYR A 108 5.61 17.52 1.45
C TYR A 108 5.28 16.40 0.48
N THR A 109 4.91 16.72 -0.76
CA THR A 109 4.65 15.71 -1.79
C THR A 109 5.89 14.89 -2.14
N THR A 110 5.67 13.62 -2.53
CA THR A 110 6.76 12.79 -3.08
C THR A 110 7.28 13.37 -4.41
N ALA A 111 6.44 14.08 -5.16
CA ALA A 111 6.86 14.79 -6.36
C ALA A 111 7.93 15.87 -6.05
N SER A 112 7.73 16.67 -5.01
CA SER A 112 8.74 17.63 -4.53
C SER A 112 9.98 16.96 -3.95
N PHE A 113 9.84 15.77 -3.37
CA PHE A 113 11.00 14.96 -2.97
C PHE A 113 11.84 14.57 -4.19
N LEU A 114 11.22 14.03 -5.25
CA LEU A 114 11.93 13.62 -6.46
C LEU A 114 12.55 14.79 -7.21
N GLN A 115 11.88 15.94 -7.25
CA GLN A 115 12.46 17.15 -7.85
C GLN A 115 13.75 17.54 -7.12
N ARG A 116 13.74 17.60 -5.78
CA ARG A 116 14.93 17.93 -5.00
C ARG A 116 16.02 16.86 -5.09
N LEU A 117 15.63 15.60 -5.26
CA LEU A 117 16.56 14.48 -5.40
C LEU A 117 17.34 14.55 -6.72
N TYR A 118 16.68 14.91 -7.82
CA TYR A 118 17.30 14.92 -9.16
C TYR A 118 17.79 16.29 -9.63
N TYR A 119 17.16 17.36 -9.16
CA TYR A 119 17.48 18.74 -9.54
C TYR A 119 17.70 19.61 -8.29
N PRO A 120 18.68 19.26 -7.41
CA PRO A 120 18.89 19.94 -6.13
C PRO A 120 19.28 21.41 -6.27
N GLU A 121 19.86 21.80 -7.41
CA GLU A 121 20.28 23.19 -7.67
C GLU A 121 19.13 24.05 -8.22
N ALA A 122 18.02 23.45 -8.65
CA ALA A 122 16.84 24.16 -9.12
C ALA A 122 15.91 24.48 -7.94
N ARG A 123 15.35 25.70 -7.92
CA ARG A 123 14.51 26.22 -6.83
C ARG A 123 13.08 25.70 -6.96
N ALA A 124 12.69 24.82 -6.04
CA ALA A 124 11.31 24.38 -5.90
C ALA A 124 10.41 25.54 -5.42
N GLU A 125 9.38 25.89 -6.19
CA GLU A 125 8.35 26.84 -5.80
C GLU A 125 6.99 26.13 -5.70
N GLN A 126 6.33 26.24 -4.55
CA GLN A 126 5.11 25.48 -4.29
C GLN A 126 3.89 26.11 -4.98
N ARG A 127 3.10 25.26 -5.62
CA ARG A 127 1.89 25.63 -6.36
C ARG A 127 0.88 24.50 -6.20
N VAL A 128 -0.42 24.82 -6.16
CA VAL A 128 -1.46 23.77 -6.23
C VAL A 128 -1.33 23.06 -7.57
N PHE A 129 -1.42 21.72 -7.59
CA PHE A 129 -1.13 20.91 -8.78
C PHE A 129 -1.86 21.39 -10.03
N SER A 130 -3.12 21.80 -9.89
CA SER A 130 -4.00 22.25 -10.96
C SER A 130 -3.58 23.57 -11.62
N ALA A 131 -2.73 24.35 -10.95
CA ALA A 131 -2.21 25.60 -11.50
C ALA A 131 -0.86 25.41 -12.20
N ILE A 132 -0.19 24.27 -12.06
CA ILE A 132 1.18 24.07 -12.60
C ILE A 132 1.20 24.18 -14.12
N MET A 133 0.42 23.37 -14.84
CA MET A 133 0.41 23.42 -16.31
C MET A 133 -0.04 24.79 -16.86
N PRO A 134 -1.16 25.39 -16.36
CA PRO A 134 -1.53 26.76 -16.74
C PRO A 134 -0.47 27.82 -16.45
N ASP A 135 0.30 27.68 -15.38
CA ASP A 135 1.40 28.60 -15.04
C ASP A 135 2.59 28.46 -16.01
N LEU A 136 2.88 27.24 -16.48
CA LEU A 136 3.89 27.00 -17.51
C LEU A 136 3.49 27.60 -18.86
N GLU A 137 2.25 27.36 -19.29
CA GLU A 137 1.70 27.94 -20.53
C GLU A 137 1.75 29.47 -20.51
N ALA A 138 1.48 30.07 -19.35
CA ALA A 138 1.55 31.51 -19.15
C ALA A 138 2.98 32.06 -18.99
N GLY A 139 4.01 31.21 -19.05
CA GLY A 139 5.42 31.59 -18.91
C GLY A 139 5.79 32.09 -17.51
N ARG A 140 5.03 31.72 -16.46
CA ARG A 140 5.30 32.13 -15.07
C ARG A 140 6.50 31.43 -14.46
N ALA A 141 6.85 30.25 -14.96
CA ALA A 141 8.04 29.51 -14.58
C ALA A 141 8.55 28.68 -15.79
N PRO A 142 9.85 28.37 -15.86
CA PRO A 142 10.42 27.59 -16.95
C PRO A 142 10.12 26.09 -16.84
N PHE A 143 9.86 25.58 -15.62
CA PHE A 143 9.63 24.16 -15.38
C PHE A 143 8.54 23.92 -14.34
N GLY A 144 7.87 22.77 -14.43
CA GLY A 144 6.89 22.35 -13.44
C GLY A 144 6.79 20.83 -13.33
N VAL A 145 6.58 20.34 -12.12
CA VAL A 145 6.37 18.93 -11.84
C VAL A 145 4.87 18.64 -11.87
N CYS A 146 4.46 17.94 -12.91
CA CYS A 146 3.10 17.49 -13.13
C CYS A 146 2.84 16.15 -12.42
N ILE A 147 1.66 16.05 -11.80
CA ILE A 147 1.13 14.85 -11.16
C ILE A 147 -0.29 14.59 -11.67
N HIS A 148 -0.85 13.46 -11.26
CA HIS A 148 -2.22 13.05 -11.58
C HIS A 148 -2.47 12.91 -13.09
N GLU A 149 -3.64 13.34 -13.56
CA GLU A 149 -4.10 13.21 -14.93
C GLU A 149 -3.27 13.99 -15.95
N GLY A 150 -2.53 15.03 -15.51
CA GLY A 150 -1.75 15.87 -16.41
C GLY A 150 -0.66 15.11 -17.18
N ARG A 151 -0.29 13.91 -16.71
CA ARG A 151 0.60 13.01 -17.45
C ARG A 151 0.03 12.53 -18.79
N PHE A 152 -1.29 12.52 -18.94
CA PHE A 152 -1.99 12.07 -20.14
C PHE A 152 -2.30 13.24 -21.07
N THR A 153 -2.43 14.45 -20.53
CA THR A 153 -2.93 15.63 -21.27
C THR A 153 -1.87 16.68 -21.57
N TYR A 154 -0.67 16.64 -20.96
CA TYR A 154 0.31 17.73 -21.10
C TYR A 154 0.66 18.12 -22.55
N ALA A 155 0.65 17.15 -23.47
CA ALA A 155 0.94 17.40 -24.88
C ALA A 155 -0.14 18.29 -25.54
N ASP A 156 -1.40 18.14 -25.14
CA ASP A 156 -2.52 18.96 -25.63
C ASP A 156 -2.40 20.42 -25.17
N HIS A 157 -1.65 20.65 -24.09
CA HIS A 157 -1.32 21.96 -23.54
C HIS A 157 -0.06 22.57 -24.15
N GLY A 158 0.52 21.94 -25.19
CA GLY A 158 1.76 22.41 -25.82
C GLY A 158 2.98 22.34 -24.90
N LEU A 159 2.91 21.52 -23.85
CA LEU A 159 4.04 21.27 -22.96
C LEU A 159 4.83 20.07 -23.45
N HIS A 160 6.11 20.05 -23.08
CA HIS A 160 7.05 19.01 -23.46
C HIS A 160 7.56 18.29 -22.21
N LEU A 161 7.73 16.98 -22.34
CA LEU A 161 8.33 16.14 -21.31
C LEU A 161 9.84 16.39 -21.27
N VAL A 162 10.33 16.94 -20.16
CA VAL A 162 11.76 17.10 -19.88
C VAL A 162 12.31 15.82 -19.26
N ALA A 163 11.63 15.31 -18.22
CA ALA A 163 12.02 14.06 -17.57
C ALA A 163 10.84 13.35 -16.91
N ASP A 164 10.86 12.02 -16.98
CA ASP A 164 10.01 11.16 -16.14
C ASP A 164 10.76 10.84 -14.84
N LEU A 165 10.31 11.43 -13.73
CA LEU A 165 10.96 11.28 -12.43
C LEU A 165 10.73 9.88 -11.83
N GLY A 166 9.68 9.17 -12.27
CA GLY A 166 9.45 7.77 -11.94
C GLY A 166 10.48 6.87 -12.58
N GLN A 167 10.72 7.03 -13.88
CA GLN A 167 11.76 6.27 -14.55
C GLN A 167 13.16 6.57 -14.01
N HIS A 168 13.42 7.81 -13.58
CA HIS A 168 14.67 8.16 -12.90
C HIS A 168 14.81 7.38 -11.58
N TRP A 169 13.73 7.31 -10.81
CA TRP A 169 13.65 6.50 -9.58
C TRP A 169 13.91 5.03 -9.84
N GLU A 170 13.24 4.44 -10.81
CA GLU A 170 13.38 3.02 -11.10
C GLU A 170 14.81 2.65 -11.49
N ARG A 171 15.47 3.48 -12.31
CA ARG A 171 16.89 3.30 -12.66
C ARG A 171 17.81 3.45 -11.46
N ARG A 172 17.52 4.38 -10.56
CA ARG A 172 18.36 4.68 -9.39
C ARG A 172 18.21 3.63 -8.29
N ALA A 173 16.97 3.32 -7.91
CA ALA A 173 16.62 2.53 -6.75
C ALA A 173 16.34 1.05 -7.08
N GLY A 174 16.10 0.72 -8.35
CA GLY A 174 15.82 -0.65 -8.78
C GLY A 174 14.54 -1.25 -8.18
N THR A 175 13.58 -0.41 -7.79
CA THR A 175 12.33 -0.78 -7.13
C THR A 175 11.21 0.17 -7.55
N ALA A 176 9.97 -0.20 -7.28
CA ALA A 176 8.79 0.64 -7.49
C ALA A 176 8.92 1.98 -6.73
N LEU A 177 8.30 3.03 -7.27
CA LEU A 177 8.25 4.35 -6.64
C LEU A 177 7.11 4.42 -5.62
N PRO A 178 7.38 4.69 -4.34
CA PRO A 178 6.34 4.94 -3.34
C PRO A 178 5.83 6.38 -3.47
N LEU A 179 4.63 6.59 -4.03
CA LEU A 179 4.06 7.94 -4.22
C LEU A 179 3.28 8.41 -2.99
N GLY A 180 2.29 7.65 -2.56
CA GLY A 180 1.53 7.97 -1.36
C GLY A 180 0.80 6.78 -0.78
N GLY A 181 0.49 6.81 0.51
CA GLY A 181 -0.18 5.74 1.23
C GLY A 181 -1.41 6.24 1.99
N ILE A 182 -2.13 5.31 2.61
CA ILE A 182 -3.05 5.64 3.71
C ILE A 182 -2.26 5.53 5.00
N PHE A 183 -2.10 6.65 5.69
CA PHE A 183 -1.34 6.72 6.93
C PHE A 183 -2.28 6.81 8.11
N ALA A 184 -1.87 6.20 9.22
CA ALA A 184 -2.62 6.20 10.45
C ALA A 184 -1.67 6.22 11.65
N ARG A 185 -2.19 6.59 12.80
CA ARG A 185 -1.45 6.58 14.06
C ARG A 185 -1.59 5.21 14.75
N PRO A 186 -0.50 4.57 15.22
CA PRO A 186 -0.57 3.28 15.92
C PRO A 186 -1.53 3.28 17.13
N GLN A 187 -1.77 4.45 17.73
CA GLN A 187 -2.67 4.68 18.85
C GLN A 187 -4.15 4.37 18.54
N LEU A 188 -4.53 4.21 17.26
CA LEU A 188 -5.86 3.70 16.89
C LEU A 188 -6.12 2.28 17.41
N GLY A 189 -5.06 1.51 17.67
CA GLY A 189 -5.13 0.14 18.17
C GLY A 189 -5.29 -0.90 17.05
N GLN A 190 -4.69 -2.07 17.26
CA GLN A 190 -4.57 -3.11 16.25
C GLN A 190 -5.94 -3.55 15.68
N ASP A 191 -6.97 -3.66 16.52
CA ASP A 191 -8.31 -4.07 16.09
C ASP A 191 -8.94 -3.06 15.13
N THR A 192 -8.89 -1.77 15.46
CA THR A 192 -9.38 -0.69 14.59
C THR A 192 -8.61 -0.68 13.26
N LEU A 193 -7.28 -0.82 13.32
CA LEU A 193 -6.42 -0.82 12.13
C LEU A 193 -6.72 -2.02 11.22
N ARG A 194 -6.97 -3.21 11.79
CA ARG A 194 -7.39 -4.40 11.03
C ARG A 194 -8.77 -4.22 10.39
N LEU A 195 -9.74 -3.65 11.12
CA LEU A 195 -11.06 -3.34 10.55
C LEU A 195 -10.96 -2.30 9.43
N LEU A 196 -10.13 -1.27 9.60
CA LEU A 196 -9.92 -0.23 8.61
C LEU A 196 -9.28 -0.81 7.34
N GLN A 197 -8.26 -1.65 7.50
CA GLN A 197 -7.65 -2.37 6.38
C GLN A 197 -8.68 -3.22 5.64
N ALA A 198 -9.49 -4.01 6.38
CA ALA A 198 -10.46 -4.91 5.77
C ALA A 198 -11.52 -4.13 4.97
N ALA A 199 -11.98 -2.99 5.51
CA ALA A 199 -12.91 -2.10 4.82
C ALA A 199 -12.32 -1.54 3.51
N ILE A 200 -11.07 -1.06 3.55
CA ILE A 200 -10.38 -0.52 2.36
C ILE A 200 -10.21 -1.61 1.29
N ARG A 201 -9.79 -2.81 1.71
CA ARG A 201 -9.59 -3.95 0.80
C ARG A 201 -10.91 -4.38 0.15
N ALA A 202 -11.98 -4.50 0.94
CA ALA A 202 -13.31 -4.81 0.44
C ALA A 202 -13.83 -3.75 -0.55
N SER A 203 -13.56 -2.47 -0.28
CA SER A 203 -13.91 -1.37 -1.20
C SER A 203 -13.20 -1.48 -2.54
N LEU A 204 -11.89 -1.75 -2.50
CA LEU A 204 -11.07 -1.92 -3.69
C LEU A 204 -11.51 -3.12 -4.52
N ASP A 205 -11.75 -4.26 -3.87
CA ASP A 205 -12.20 -5.48 -4.53
C ASP A 205 -13.57 -5.29 -5.21
N TRP A 206 -14.48 -4.59 -4.53
CA TRP A 206 -15.75 -4.20 -5.11
C TRP A 206 -15.57 -3.29 -6.33
N ALA A 207 -14.69 -2.29 -6.24
CA ALA A 207 -14.42 -1.37 -7.34
C ALA A 207 -13.84 -2.10 -8.57
N HIS A 208 -12.94 -3.06 -8.37
CA HIS A 208 -12.44 -3.90 -9.46
C HIS A 208 -13.51 -4.83 -10.06
N ALA A 209 -14.44 -5.33 -9.24
CA ALA A 209 -15.56 -6.13 -9.74
C ALA A 209 -16.59 -5.29 -10.52
N GLN A 210 -16.68 -3.99 -10.24
CA GLN A 210 -17.67 -3.06 -10.81
C GLN A 210 -17.04 -1.72 -11.23
N PRO A 211 -16.07 -1.70 -12.16
CA PRO A 211 -15.30 -0.49 -12.47
C PRO A 211 -16.17 0.63 -13.04
N GLU A 212 -17.15 0.32 -13.89
CA GLU A 212 -18.06 1.33 -14.46
C GLU A 212 -18.88 2.07 -13.40
N ALA A 213 -19.22 1.41 -12.29
CA ALA A 213 -20.00 2.00 -11.20
C ALA A 213 -19.23 3.11 -10.47
N THR A 214 -17.90 3.14 -10.59
CA THR A 214 -17.03 4.12 -9.94
C THR A 214 -16.93 5.46 -10.69
N LEU A 215 -17.23 5.46 -12.00
CA LEU A 215 -17.10 6.64 -12.88
C LEU A 215 -17.83 7.88 -12.35
N PRO A 216 -19.07 7.81 -11.81
CA PRO A 216 -19.74 8.99 -11.26
C PRO A 216 -18.96 9.67 -10.13
N SER A 217 -18.34 8.90 -9.22
CA SER A 217 -17.53 9.46 -8.13
C SER A 217 -16.25 10.09 -8.67
N MET A 218 -15.58 9.45 -9.61
CA MET A 218 -14.37 10.01 -10.22
C MET A 218 -14.67 11.32 -10.95
N ARG A 219 -15.71 11.36 -11.80
CA ARG A 219 -16.12 12.57 -12.53
C ARG A 219 -16.56 13.71 -11.61
N HIS A 220 -17.07 13.40 -10.42
CA HIS A 220 -17.48 14.43 -9.47
C HIS A 220 -16.28 15.23 -8.94
N HIS A 221 -15.09 14.64 -8.94
CA HIS A 221 -13.90 15.19 -8.27
C HIS A 221 -12.72 15.50 -9.22
N ALA A 222 -12.67 14.87 -10.40
CA ALA A 222 -11.60 15.04 -11.38
C ALA A 222 -11.76 16.31 -12.24
N GLN A 223 -10.64 16.83 -12.75
CA GLN A 223 -10.65 17.95 -13.71
C GLN A 223 -10.94 17.47 -15.12
N GLU A 224 -10.37 16.32 -15.49
CA GLU A 224 -10.67 15.61 -16.73
C GLU A 224 -11.89 14.70 -16.53
N LEU A 225 -12.82 14.73 -17.50
CA LEU A 225 -14.11 14.05 -17.40
C LEU A 225 -14.25 12.90 -18.41
N SER A 226 -13.26 12.71 -19.27
CA SER A 226 -13.17 11.56 -20.17
C SER A 226 -13.00 10.27 -19.39
N ASP A 227 -13.95 9.35 -19.53
CA ASP A 227 -13.92 8.03 -18.93
C ASP A 227 -12.66 7.24 -19.31
N GLU A 228 -12.18 7.42 -20.54
CA GLU A 228 -10.96 6.79 -21.02
C GLU A 228 -9.75 7.27 -20.23
N VAL A 229 -9.62 8.58 -19.99
CA VAL A 229 -8.50 9.12 -19.20
C VAL A 229 -8.63 8.75 -17.73
N LEU A 230 -9.85 8.78 -17.18
CA LEU A 230 -10.10 8.37 -15.80
C LEU A 230 -9.71 6.91 -15.56
N MET A 231 -10.10 6.01 -16.45
CA MET A 231 -9.75 4.59 -16.33
C MET A 231 -8.26 4.34 -16.62
N ALA A 232 -7.66 5.02 -17.60
CA ALA A 232 -6.21 4.94 -17.82
C ALA A 232 -5.41 5.41 -16.58
N HIS A 233 -5.92 6.41 -15.87
CA HIS A 233 -5.36 6.83 -14.59
C HIS A 233 -5.51 5.74 -13.52
N VAL A 234 -6.70 5.15 -13.39
CA VAL A 234 -6.92 4.03 -12.46
C VAL A 234 -5.98 2.87 -12.76
N ASP A 235 -5.89 2.41 -14.01
CA ASP A 235 -5.07 1.27 -14.41
C ASP A 235 -3.58 1.48 -14.09
N LEU A 236 -3.11 2.73 -14.14
CA LEU A 236 -1.72 3.06 -13.83
C LEU A 236 -1.44 3.12 -12.31
N TYR A 237 -2.39 3.64 -11.54
CA TYR A 237 -2.18 3.97 -10.12
C TYR A 237 -2.80 2.98 -9.13
N VAL A 238 -3.78 2.19 -9.56
CA VAL A 238 -4.47 1.15 -8.79
C VAL A 238 -4.03 -0.20 -9.31
N ASN A 239 -3.15 -0.86 -8.55
CA ASN A 239 -2.47 -2.08 -8.98
C ASN A 239 -2.31 -3.06 -7.79
N PRO A 240 -1.62 -4.20 -7.94
CA PRO A 240 -1.48 -5.16 -6.84
C PRO A 240 -0.95 -4.55 -5.53
N TRP A 241 -0.09 -3.52 -5.60
CA TRP A 241 0.44 -2.83 -4.43
C TRP A 241 -0.52 -1.85 -3.77
N THR A 242 -1.59 -1.48 -4.46
CA THR A 242 -2.74 -0.78 -3.86
C THR A 242 -3.58 -1.72 -3.02
N ARG A 243 -3.69 -2.99 -3.43
CA ARG A 243 -4.35 -4.02 -2.62
C ARG A 243 -3.53 -4.39 -1.39
N ASP A 244 -2.24 -4.62 -1.56
CA ASP A 244 -1.32 -4.87 -0.46
C ASP A 244 0.11 -4.51 -0.84
N LEU A 245 0.82 -3.76 0.02
CA LEU A 245 2.21 -3.36 -0.23
C LEU A 245 3.11 -4.56 -0.59
N GLY A 246 2.92 -5.73 0.04
CA GLY A 246 3.73 -6.92 -0.21
C GLY A 246 5.24 -6.69 -0.09
N ARG A 247 6.06 -7.61 -0.60
CA ARG A 247 7.53 -7.46 -0.55
C ARG A 247 8.03 -6.23 -1.28
N MET A 248 7.46 -5.95 -2.46
CA MET A 248 7.86 -4.80 -3.28
C MET A 248 7.64 -3.47 -2.55
N GLY A 249 6.51 -3.32 -1.86
CA GLY A 249 6.22 -2.14 -1.06
C GLY A 249 7.23 -1.93 0.05
N HIS A 250 7.58 -2.99 0.80
CA HIS A 250 8.62 -2.90 1.83
C HIS A 250 9.98 -2.47 1.25
N ARG A 251 10.38 -3.05 0.12
CA ARG A 251 11.61 -2.68 -0.58
C ARG A 251 11.59 -1.22 -1.04
N ALA A 252 10.48 -0.76 -1.60
CA ALA A 252 10.30 0.61 -2.05
C ALA A 252 10.38 1.62 -0.89
N LEU A 253 9.76 1.31 0.25
CA LEU A 253 9.83 2.14 1.46
C LEU A 253 11.26 2.24 1.99
N ALA A 254 11.97 1.12 2.06
CA ALA A 254 13.37 1.09 2.49
C ALA A 254 14.27 1.92 1.54
N ALA A 255 14.09 1.77 0.23
CA ALA A 255 14.85 2.52 -0.76
C ALA A 255 14.59 4.04 -0.71
N MET A 256 13.34 4.46 -0.44
CA MET A 256 13.01 5.88 -0.25
C MET A 256 13.74 6.48 0.94
N VAL A 257 13.81 5.76 2.05
CA VAL A 257 14.60 6.18 3.21
C VAL A 257 16.08 6.27 2.85
N GLU A 258 16.65 5.20 2.27
CA GLU A 258 18.06 5.16 1.90
C GLU A 258 18.46 6.36 1.03
N HIS A 259 17.76 6.58 -0.09
CA HIS A 259 18.09 7.66 -1.01
C HIS A 259 17.74 9.04 -0.44
N GLY A 260 16.68 9.15 0.36
CA GLY A 260 16.32 10.41 1.01
C GLY A 260 17.36 10.86 2.03
N VAL A 261 17.88 9.93 2.84
CA VAL A 261 18.97 10.21 3.80
C VAL A 261 20.27 10.54 3.08
N GLN A 262 20.65 9.76 2.06
CA GLN A 262 21.85 10.01 1.25
C GLN A 262 21.84 11.41 0.59
N ALA A 263 20.66 11.90 0.20
CA ALA A 263 20.48 13.21 -0.42
C ALA A 263 20.27 14.35 0.60
N GLY A 264 20.23 14.07 1.90
CA GLY A 264 19.93 15.06 2.94
C GLY A 264 18.49 15.57 2.93
N LEU A 265 17.57 14.84 2.29
CA LEU A 265 16.14 15.15 2.22
C LEU A 265 15.36 14.54 3.39
N LEU A 266 15.94 13.56 4.07
CA LEU A 266 15.44 12.97 5.30
C LEU A 266 16.53 13.05 6.38
N PRO A 267 16.16 13.19 7.67
CA PRO A 267 17.13 13.17 8.77
C PRO A 267 17.99 11.89 8.80
N GLU A 268 19.24 12.00 9.27
CA GLU A 268 20.04 10.82 9.55
C GLU A 268 19.35 9.91 10.58
N GLY A 269 19.33 8.60 10.31
CA GLY A 269 18.70 7.62 11.19
C GLY A 269 17.18 7.46 11.02
N THR A 270 16.54 8.11 10.03
CA THR A 270 15.16 7.81 9.66
C THR A 270 14.99 6.32 9.39
N ALA A 271 13.99 5.69 10.02
CA ALA A 271 13.63 4.30 9.79
C ALA A 271 12.54 4.20 8.70
N PRO A 272 12.44 3.06 7.99
CA PRO A 272 11.30 2.78 7.13
C PRO A 272 9.98 2.86 7.89
N LEU A 273 8.91 3.30 7.21
CA LEU A 273 7.59 3.38 7.81
C LEU A 273 7.10 2.01 8.27
N ARG A 274 6.51 1.97 9.47
CA ARG A 274 5.85 0.77 9.97
C ARG A 274 4.59 0.51 9.17
N VAL A 275 4.43 -0.71 8.66
CA VAL A 275 3.16 -1.18 8.12
C VAL A 275 2.24 -1.58 9.28
N LEU A 276 1.07 -0.99 9.35
CA LEU A 276 0.09 -1.13 10.43
C LEU A 276 -1.04 -2.09 10.04
N GLY A 277 -1.84 -2.53 11.02
CA GLY A 277 -3.13 -3.19 10.75
C GLY A 277 -3.03 -4.48 9.95
N ARG A 278 -1.89 -5.16 9.98
CA ARG A 278 -1.69 -6.42 9.25
C ARG A 278 -2.69 -7.49 9.72
N GLN A 279 -3.16 -8.28 8.76
CA GLN A 279 -4.10 -9.37 8.99
C GLN A 279 -3.45 -10.55 9.72
N ARG A 280 -4.25 -11.37 10.39
CA ARG A 280 -3.78 -12.63 10.99
C ARG A 280 -3.51 -13.63 9.87
N LEU A 281 -2.30 -14.17 9.84
CA LEU A 281 -1.87 -15.11 8.82
C LEU A 281 -1.69 -16.49 9.44
N PHE A 282 -2.20 -17.51 8.76
CA PHE A 282 -2.19 -18.87 9.26
C PHE A 282 -1.52 -19.84 8.30
N HIS A 283 -0.86 -20.86 8.83
CA HIS A 283 -0.31 -21.98 8.07
C HIS A 283 -0.80 -23.32 8.64
N LEU A 284 -1.18 -24.25 7.78
CA LEU A 284 -1.55 -25.63 8.15
C LEU A 284 -0.38 -26.57 7.85
N CYS A 285 0.01 -27.37 8.84
CA CYS A 285 1.07 -28.35 8.68
C CYS A 285 0.78 -29.64 9.47
N GLY A 286 1.51 -30.71 9.16
CA GLY A 286 1.40 -31.96 9.92
C GLY A 286 1.95 -31.81 11.35
N PRO A 287 1.46 -32.60 12.33
CA PRO A 287 1.91 -32.52 13.72
C PRO A 287 3.43 -32.67 13.88
N ASP A 288 4.07 -33.56 13.13
CA ASP A 288 5.53 -33.77 13.23
C ASP A 288 6.32 -32.53 12.81
N ALA A 289 5.89 -31.84 11.75
CA ALA A 289 6.52 -30.60 11.29
C ALA A 289 6.34 -29.46 12.31
N ALA A 290 5.14 -29.36 12.91
CA ALA A 290 4.89 -28.41 13.98
C ALA A 290 5.75 -28.70 15.21
N HIS A 291 5.87 -29.95 15.64
CA HIS A 291 6.74 -30.32 16.77
C HIS A 291 8.20 -29.99 16.50
N ALA A 292 8.71 -30.31 15.30
CA ALA A 292 10.09 -29.99 14.92
C ALA A 292 10.39 -28.47 14.92
N LEU A 293 9.38 -27.64 14.63
CA LEU A 293 9.48 -26.18 14.66
C LEU A 293 9.34 -25.61 16.08
N LEU A 294 8.42 -26.16 16.88
CA LEU A 294 7.92 -25.56 18.12
C LEU A 294 8.61 -26.08 19.37
N ASP A 295 9.10 -27.32 19.36
CA ASP A 295 9.73 -27.93 20.52
C ASP A 295 11.08 -27.28 20.80
N THR A 296 11.35 -27.04 22.08
CA THR A 296 12.60 -26.47 22.57
C THR A 296 13.53 -27.54 23.15
N GLN A 297 13.07 -28.80 23.21
CA GLN A 297 13.88 -29.95 23.56
C GLN A 297 14.92 -30.24 22.47
N PRO A 298 16.12 -30.74 22.81
CA PRO A 298 17.13 -31.10 21.81
C PRO A 298 16.63 -32.21 20.85
N PRO A 299 16.99 -32.17 19.55
CA PRO A 299 17.83 -31.16 18.87
C PRO A 299 17.12 -29.82 18.70
N ALA A 300 17.90 -28.74 18.51
CA ALA A 300 17.34 -27.40 18.37
C ALA A 300 16.26 -27.34 17.27
N PRO A 301 15.18 -26.55 17.47
CA PRO A 301 14.09 -26.46 16.52
C PRO A 301 14.60 -26.06 15.14
N ALA A 302 14.11 -26.76 14.11
CA ALA A 302 14.44 -26.49 12.73
C ALA A 302 13.37 -25.59 12.09
N PRO A 303 13.75 -24.65 11.21
CA PRO A 303 12.77 -23.91 10.41
C PRO A 303 11.86 -24.87 9.65
N LEU A 304 10.57 -24.54 9.61
CA LEU A 304 9.58 -25.34 8.92
C LEU A 304 9.66 -25.03 7.42
N ARG A 305 9.93 -26.07 6.65
CA ARG A 305 10.13 -26.03 5.21
C ARG A 305 9.10 -26.94 4.51
N PRO A 306 7.90 -26.43 4.17
CA PRO A 306 6.89 -27.21 3.47
C PRO A 306 7.35 -27.58 2.07
N GLN A 307 6.78 -28.66 1.53
CA GLN A 307 7.03 -29.10 0.15
C GLN A 307 6.73 -27.99 -0.88
N SER A 308 5.70 -27.17 -0.66
CA SER A 308 5.36 -26.04 -1.55
C SER A 308 6.51 -25.04 -1.68
N LEU A 309 7.34 -24.85 -0.66
CA LEU A 309 8.50 -23.95 -0.74
C LEU A 309 9.58 -24.50 -1.69
N GLU A 310 9.69 -25.83 -1.81
CA GLU A 310 10.63 -26.46 -2.74
C GLU A 310 10.07 -26.55 -4.16
N GLU A 311 8.77 -26.83 -4.30
CA GLU A 311 8.13 -27.08 -5.60
C GLU A 311 7.61 -25.81 -6.28
N GLU A 312 7.07 -24.87 -5.49
CA GLU A 312 6.42 -23.65 -5.97
C GLU A 312 7.21 -22.38 -5.63
N GLY A 313 8.13 -22.47 -4.65
CA GLY A 313 8.98 -21.36 -4.22
C GLY A 313 8.41 -20.51 -3.08
N PHE A 314 7.28 -20.91 -2.48
CA PHE A 314 6.66 -20.22 -1.35
C PHE A 314 5.85 -21.15 -0.43
N VAL A 315 5.60 -20.67 0.78
CA VAL A 315 4.72 -21.30 1.77
C VAL A 315 3.31 -20.72 1.65
N HIS A 316 2.32 -21.57 1.44
CA HIS A 316 0.92 -21.13 1.48
C HIS A 316 0.50 -20.70 2.87
N LEU A 317 -0.03 -19.49 2.96
CA LEU A 317 -0.70 -18.98 4.14
C LEU A 317 -2.20 -18.81 3.83
N SER A 318 -2.99 -18.56 4.87
CA SER A 318 -4.42 -18.29 4.77
C SER A 318 -4.82 -17.19 5.73
N GLU A 319 -5.80 -16.38 5.34
CA GLU A 319 -6.60 -15.60 6.29
C GLU A 319 -7.59 -16.51 7.02
N GLN A 320 -8.12 -16.05 8.14
CA GLN A 320 -9.06 -16.82 8.96
C GLN A 320 -10.27 -17.33 8.17
N HIS A 321 -10.86 -16.52 7.28
CA HIS A 321 -12.03 -16.93 6.50
C HIS A 321 -11.71 -17.93 5.38
N GLN A 322 -10.45 -18.04 5.00
CA GLN A 322 -9.98 -18.98 3.96
C GLN A 322 -9.76 -20.39 4.50
N LEU A 323 -9.52 -20.53 5.81
CA LEU A 323 -9.16 -21.79 6.45
C LEU A 323 -10.13 -22.97 6.16
N PRO A 324 -11.48 -22.81 6.23
CA PRO A 324 -12.38 -23.92 5.92
C PRO A 324 -12.21 -24.45 4.49
N GLY A 325 -12.18 -23.56 3.50
CA GLY A 325 -11.99 -23.95 2.10
C GLY A 325 -10.61 -24.55 1.83
N THR A 326 -9.57 -24.06 2.53
CA THR A 326 -8.22 -24.64 2.46
C THR A 326 -8.19 -26.07 3.01
N LEU A 327 -8.82 -26.32 4.17
CA LEU A 327 -8.93 -27.66 4.76
C LEU A 327 -9.63 -28.64 3.81
N ASP A 328 -10.81 -28.27 3.34
CA ASP A 328 -11.65 -29.11 2.48
C ASP A 328 -10.93 -29.52 1.19
N THR A 329 -10.11 -28.63 0.64
CA THR A 329 -9.55 -28.86 -0.70
C THR A 329 -8.14 -29.45 -0.69
N HIS A 330 -7.32 -29.17 0.33
CA HIS A 330 -5.92 -29.63 0.37
C HIS A 330 -5.65 -30.71 1.41
N PHE A 331 -6.50 -30.81 2.42
CA PHE A 331 -6.27 -31.69 3.57
C PHE A 331 -7.39 -32.70 3.75
N GLU A 332 -8.20 -32.94 2.70
CA GLU A 332 -9.23 -33.97 2.70
C GLU A 332 -8.64 -35.34 3.11
N GLY A 333 -9.24 -35.98 4.11
CA GLY A 333 -8.79 -37.26 4.65
C GLY A 333 -7.64 -37.18 5.66
N SER A 334 -7.10 -35.99 5.96
CA SER A 334 -6.15 -35.82 7.06
C SER A 334 -6.84 -36.00 8.41
N GLN A 335 -6.24 -36.77 9.32
CA GLN A 335 -6.81 -37.04 10.65
C GLN A 335 -6.23 -36.17 11.76
N ALA A 336 -5.05 -35.57 11.51
CA ALA A 336 -4.37 -34.71 12.46
C ALA A 336 -3.58 -33.63 11.72
N LEU A 337 -3.75 -32.38 12.14
CA LEU A 337 -3.00 -31.21 11.66
C LEU A 337 -2.64 -30.28 12.81
N CYS A 338 -1.75 -29.36 12.54
CA CYS A 338 -1.47 -28.21 13.38
C CYS A 338 -1.72 -26.92 12.59
N LEU A 339 -2.44 -26.00 13.20
CA LEU A 339 -2.65 -24.64 12.70
C LEU A 339 -1.67 -23.71 13.39
N LEU A 340 -0.82 -23.02 12.64
CA LEU A 340 0.12 -22.01 13.13
C LEU A 340 -0.41 -20.62 12.82
N GLU A 341 -0.50 -19.74 13.81
CA GLU A 341 -0.68 -18.30 13.60
C GLU A 341 0.67 -17.61 13.59
N LEU A 342 0.92 -16.82 12.54
CA LEU A 342 2.17 -16.13 12.32
C LEU A 342 2.08 -14.65 12.74
N ASP A 343 3.18 -14.14 13.29
CA ASP A 343 3.40 -12.72 13.54
C ASP A 343 3.49 -12.00 12.19
N ALA A 344 2.38 -11.39 11.80
CA ALA A 344 2.26 -10.65 10.56
C ALA A 344 3.30 -9.54 10.44
N ASP A 345 3.77 -8.97 11.56
CA ASP A 345 4.80 -7.95 11.54
C ASP A 345 6.18 -8.49 11.14
N ARG A 346 6.49 -9.73 11.52
CA ARG A 346 7.75 -10.41 11.17
C ARG A 346 7.75 -11.03 9.78
N VAL A 347 6.63 -11.62 9.36
CA VAL A 347 6.56 -12.32 8.07
C VAL A 347 6.19 -11.37 6.92
N GLY A 348 5.47 -10.28 7.21
CA GLY A 348 4.91 -9.37 6.20
C GLY A 348 5.89 -8.86 5.13
N PRO A 349 7.15 -8.53 5.46
CA PRO A 349 8.14 -8.12 4.45
C PRO A 349 8.49 -9.18 3.41
N GLU A 350 8.13 -10.43 3.65
CA GLU A 350 8.38 -11.59 2.78
C GLU A 350 7.09 -12.22 2.22
N VAL A 351 5.94 -11.59 2.50
CA VAL A 351 4.62 -12.04 2.03
C VAL A 351 4.18 -11.25 0.81
N ASP A 352 3.67 -11.96 -0.20
CA ASP A 352 2.93 -11.39 -1.33
C ASP A 352 1.52 -11.99 -1.41
N TRP A 353 0.61 -11.27 -2.06
CA TRP A 353 -0.79 -11.66 -2.25
C TRP A 353 -1.04 -11.98 -3.72
N GLU A 354 -1.40 -13.23 -4.00
CA GLU A 354 -1.49 -13.72 -5.38
C GLU A 354 -2.85 -14.37 -5.63
N PRO A 355 -3.45 -14.19 -6.84
CA PRO A 355 -4.69 -14.85 -7.19
C PRO A 355 -4.52 -16.37 -7.15
N SER A 356 -5.51 -17.04 -6.56
CA SER A 356 -5.59 -18.50 -6.49
C SER A 356 -7.01 -18.93 -6.90
N ARG A 357 -7.55 -19.95 -6.23
CA ARG A 357 -8.84 -20.57 -6.54
C ARG A 357 -9.99 -19.56 -6.51
N GLY A 358 -10.87 -19.65 -7.51
CA GLY A 358 -12.04 -18.78 -7.60
C GLY A 358 -11.71 -17.30 -7.85
N GLY A 359 -10.45 -16.96 -8.17
CA GLY A 359 -10.00 -15.57 -8.31
C GLY A 359 -9.74 -14.88 -6.97
N GLU A 360 -9.93 -15.56 -5.84
CA GLU A 360 -9.59 -15.03 -4.53
C GLU A 360 -8.07 -15.00 -4.36
N SER A 361 -7.58 -13.94 -3.71
CA SER A 361 -6.15 -13.75 -3.46
C SER A 361 -5.72 -14.36 -2.13
N PHE A 362 -4.65 -15.15 -2.14
CA PHE A 362 -4.08 -15.82 -0.97
C PHE A 362 -2.69 -15.26 -0.63
N PRO A 363 -2.34 -15.20 0.67
CA PRO A 363 -1.01 -14.80 1.10
C PRO A 363 0.01 -15.95 0.93
N HIS A 364 1.19 -15.62 0.40
CA HIS A 364 2.30 -16.55 0.20
C HIS A 364 3.57 -16.00 0.82
N LEU A 365 4.24 -16.80 1.66
CA LEU A 365 5.50 -16.45 2.32
C LEU A 365 6.69 -17.02 1.57
N TYR A 366 7.65 -16.18 1.16
CA TYR A 366 8.75 -16.57 0.28
C TYR A 366 10.04 -16.90 1.03
N ARG A 367 9.88 -17.51 2.20
CA ARG A 367 10.95 -18.08 3.02
C ARG A 367 10.39 -19.18 3.92
N GLU A 368 11.28 -19.92 4.57
CA GLU A 368 10.90 -20.86 5.63
C GLU A 368 10.26 -20.15 6.83
N ILE A 369 9.42 -20.89 7.57
CA ILE A 369 8.80 -20.40 8.80
C ILE A 369 9.77 -20.64 9.95
N GLU A 370 10.17 -19.58 10.64
CA GLU A 370 10.99 -19.65 11.83
C GLU A 370 10.14 -19.81 13.09
N ARG A 371 10.71 -20.40 14.15
CA ARG A 371 10.01 -20.50 15.44
C ARG A 371 9.52 -19.14 15.93
N ALA A 372 10.31 -18.10 15.72
CA ALA A 372 9.99 -16.75 16.16
C ALA A 372 8.86 -16.09 15.34
N ASP A 373 8.47 -16.66 14.19
CA ASP A 373 7.29 -16.22 13.46
C ASP A 373 6.00 -16.71 14.11
N VAL A 374 6.01 -17.81 14.87
CA VAL A 374 4.77 -18.40 15.40
C VAL A 374 4.38 -17.76 16.73
N VAL A 375 3.22 -17.11 16.76
CA VAL A 375 2.65 -16.48 17.97
C VAL A 375 1.71 -17.42 18.72
N HIS A 376 0.90 -18.19 18.00
CA HIS A 376 -0.04 -19.17 18.53
C HIS A 376 -0.10 -20.41 17.65
N TRP A 377 -0.50 -21.54 18.21
CA TRP A 377 -0.73 -22.76 17.46
C TRP A 377 -1.80 -23.63 18.10
N TRP A 378 -2.45 -24.47 17.30
CA TRP A 378 -3.50 -25.38 17.74
C TRP A 378 -3.31 -26.76 17.11
N SER A 379 -3.44 -27.81 17.92
CA SER A 379 -3.64 -29.17 17.42
C SER A 379 -5.08 -29.37 16.96
N MET A 380 -5.24 -30.01 15.82
CA MET A 380 -6.53 -30.37 15.23
C MET A 380 -6.53 -31.86 14.97
N GLU A 381 -7.56 -32.56 15.46
CA GLU A 381 -7.71 -34.01 15.30
C GLU A 381 -9.17 -34.36 15.00
N CYS A 382 -9.40 -35.37 14.17
CA CYS A 382 -10.73 -35.91 13.91
C CYS A 382 -10.73 -37.44 13.84
N GLU A 383 -11.89 -38.04 14.10
CA GLU A 383 -12.07 -39.48 13.96
C GLU A 383 -12.01 -39.91 12.48
N PRO A 384 -11.65 -41.17 12.17
CA PRO A 384 -11.69 -41.69 10.81
C PRO A 384 -13.06 -41.47 10.15
N GLY A 385 -13.07 -40.83 8.97
CA GLY A 385 -14.29 -40.53 8.22
C GLY A 385 -15.00 -39.24 8.63
N GLN A 386 -14.45 -38.46 9.56
CA GLN A 386 -14.86 -37.08 9.83
C GLN A 386 -13.92 -36.09 9.12
N ALA A 387 -14.37 -34.84 8.97
CA ALA A 387 -13.56 -33.73 8.50
C ALA A 387 -12.93 -32.98 9.69
N LEU A 388 -11.75 -32.40 9.47
CA LEU A 388 -11.15 -31.48 10.42
C LEU A 388 -11.89 -30.14 10.41
N GLU A 389 -12.12 -29.57 11.59
CA GLU A 389 -12.77 -28.27 11.74
C GLU A 389 -11.76 -27.20 12.22
N VAL A 390 -11.90 -25.97 11.73
CA VAL A 390 -11.09 -24.84 12.18
C VAL A 390 -11.34 -24.60 13.67
N PRO A 391 -10.30 -24.57 14.53
CA PRO A 391 -10.47 -24.37 15.96
C PRO A 391 -10.99 -22.96 16.27
N SER A 392 -11.50 -22.78 17.49
CA SER A 392 -11.86 -21.44 17.97
C SER A 392 -10.61 -20.57 18.10
N LEU A 393 -10.49 -19.57 17.21
CA LEU A 393 -9.34 -18.66 17.13
C LEU A 393 -9.46 -17.44 18.05
N ALA A 394 -10.30 -17.53 19.10
CA ALA A 394 -10.38 -16.49 20.13
C ALA A 394 -9.00 -16.31 20.78
N PRO A 395 -8.61 -15.07 21.13
CA PRO A 395 -7.36 -14.86 21.86
C PRO A 395 -7.39 -15.71 23.14
N PRO A 396 -6.30 -16.38 23.52
CA PRO A 396 -6.27 -17.12 24.78
C PRO A 396 -6.66 -16.16 25.91
N ALA A 397 -7.53 -16.63 26.81
CA ALA A 397 -7.88 -15.88 28.01
C ALA A 397 -6.60 -15.51 28.78
N PRO A 398 -6.55 -14.32 29.41
CA PRO A 398 -5.34 -13.78 30.04
C PRO A 398 -4.73 -14.68 31.11
#